data_AF-A0A3D3HND5-F1
#
_entry.id   AF-A0A3D3HND5-F1
#
_cell.length_a   1.000
_cell.length_b   1.000
_cell.length_c   1.000
_cell.angle_alpha   90.00
_cell.angle_beta   90.00
_cell.angle_gamma   90.00
#
_symmetry.space_group_name_H-M   'P 1'
#
loop_
_entity.id
_entity.type
_entity.pdbx_description
1 polymer ?
#
loop_
_entity_poly.entity_id
_entity_poly.type
_entity_poly.pdbx_seq_one_letter_code
_entity_poly.pdbx_strand_id
1 'polypeptide(L)'
;MISANDFNNFIFSQEQPFNDSLREINLLIKSKDDYISNSTHAEFDVCGRLLNLKSSEVVKSRINERILISTTDAVINGNDKNWDYKMTFKMSAVNREGGIENTFMSQEVSGKFQTDSNGKINKSEDASSVFFGKERVLAKAVTTFLIDDKGRISESNRVSTMENDSVNTIYSYDSENRVIQTRSGSTTEDFTYDDHGRELSNKKVQELFTTETTVTTCKDWNKFGRCTSAEQKISVLIKGDKGKEDAIYSHHADVEYDYVY
;
A
#
# COMPACT_ATOMS: atom_id res chain seq x y z
N MET A 1 5.73 23.12 -15.55
CA MET A 1 5.33 23.33 -14.14
C MET A 1 4.63 22.04 -13.75
N ILE A 2 5.27 21.22 -12.92
CA ILE A 2 4.64 19.98 -12.42
C ILE A 2 3.43 20.42 -11.62
N SER A 3 2.25 19.93 -11.97
CA SER A 3 1.04 20.32 -11.25
C SER A 3 1.23 19.88 -9.80
N ALA A 4 0.79 20.68 -8.82
CA ALA A 4 0.97 20.33 -7.41
C ALA A 4 0.35 18.95 -7.07
N ASN A 5 -0.62 18.51 -7.86
CA ASN A 5 -1.29 17.22 -7.69
C ASN A 5 -0.46 16.04 -8.22
N ASP A 6 0.34 16.23 -9.26
CA ASP A 6 1.28 15.21 -9.78
C ASP A 6 2.18 14.66 -8.68
N PHE A 7 2.58 15.55 -7.78
CA PHE A 7 3.43 15.28 -6.64
C PHE A 7 2.67 14.56 -5.51
N ASN A 8 1.39 14.86 -5.35
CA ASN A 8 0.55 14.34 -4.28
C ASN A 8 -0.11 12.99 -4.64
N ASN A 9 -0.13 12.60 -5.93
CA ASN A 9 -0.55 11.27 -6.41
C ASN A 9 0.25 10.12 -5.78
N PHE A 10 1.45 10.42 -5.30
CA PHE A 10 2.32 9.47 -4.62
C PHE A 10 1.72 8.86 -3.33
N ILE A 11 0.83 9.57 -2.62
CA ILE A 11 0.22 9.01 -1.40
C ILE A 11 -0.68 7.80 -1.73
N PHE A 12 -1.17 7.67 -2.98
CA PHE A 12 -2.32 6.81 -3.25
C PHE A 12 -2.17 5.77 -4.34
N SER A 13 -1.37 6.01 -5.38
CA SER A 13 -1.39 5.08 -6.53
C SER A 13 -0.13 5.06 -7.39
N GLN A 14 0.88 5.89 -7.12
CA GLN A 14 1.99 6.12 -8.06
C GLN A 14 1.50 6.42 -9.49
N GLU A 15 0.23 6.82 -9.66
CA GLU A 15 -0.35 7.07 -10.98
C GLU A 15 0.29 8.33 -11.55
N GLN A 16 0.62 8.25 -12.84
CA GLN A 16 0.99 9.43 -13.59
C GLN A 16 -0.14 10.47 -13.51
N PRO A 17 0.18 11.76 -13.56
CA PRO A 17 -0.83 12.78 -13.56
C PRO A 17 -1.51 12.82 -14.93
N PHE A 18 -2.83 12.70 -14.94
CA PHE A 18 -3.61 12.69 -16.17
C PHE A 18 -4.45 13.96 -16.29
N ASN A 19 -4.59 14.45 -17.51
CA ASN A 19 -5.41 15.61 -17.85
C ASN A 19 -6.88 15.19 -18.05
N ASP A 20 -7.46 14.52 -17.05
CA ASP A 20 -8.86 14.11 -17.03
C ASP A 20 -9.58 14.55 -15.75
N SER A 21 -10.88 14.33 -15.73
CA SER A 21 -11.79 14.83 -14.69
C SER A 21 -12.00 13.82 -13.56
N LEU A 22 -11.08 12.87 -13.35
CA LEU A 22 -11.29 11.76 -12.41
C LEU A 22 -11.76 12.29 -11.05
N ARG A 23 -12.93 11.81 -10.62
CA ARG A 23 -13.59 12.16 -9.37
C ARG A 23 -13.53 11.05 -8.36
N GLU A 24 -13.65 9.80 -8.80
CA GLU A 24 -13.70 8.65 -7.89
C GLU A 24 -12.98 7.44 -8.47
N ILE A 25 -12.34 6.66 -7.59
CA ILE A 25 -11.79 5.34 -7.87
C ILE A 25 -12.39 4.36 -6.88
N ASN A 26 -12.92 3.24 -7.38
CA ASN A 26 -13.23 2.07 -6.58
C ASN A 26 -12.31 0.94 -7.00
N LEU A 27 -11.61 0.34 -6.05
CA LEU A 27 -10.73 -0.81 -6.24
C LEU A 27 -11.26 -1.97 -5.39
N LEU A 28 -11.43 -3.12 -6.02
CA LEU A 28 -11.78 -4.38 -5.37
C LEU A 28 -10.71 -5.41 -5.67
N ILE A 29 -10.17 -6.07 -4.64
CA ILE A 29 -9.33 -7.25 -4.79
C ILE A 29 -10.05 -8.40 -4.10
N LYS A 30 -10.17 -9.54 -4.78
CA LYS A 30 -10.78 -10.73 -4.18
C LYS A 30 -10.13 -12.00 -4.69
N SER A 31 -9.64 -12.82 -3.77
CA SER A 31 -9.16 -14.16 -4.12
C SER A 31 -10.26 -15.22 -4.06
N LYS A 32 -10.15 -16.22 -4.94
CA LYS A 32 -11.11 -17.33 -5.03
C LYS A 32 -11.08 -18.25 -3.82
N ASP A 33 -9.94 -18.31 -3.15
CA ASP A 33 -9.65 -19.16 -1.99
C ASP A 33 -9.83 -18.45 -0.64
N ASP A 34 -10.39 -17.22 -0.64
CA ASP A 34 -10.61 -16.40 0.56
C ASP A 34 -9.31 -16.00 1.28
N TYR A 35 -8.16 -16.05 0.59
CA TYR A 35 -6.87 -15.57 1.09
C TYR A 35 -6.82 -14.04 1.23
N ILE A 36 -7.26 -13.26 0.23
CA ILE A 36 -7.24 -11.78 0.30
C ILE A 36 -8.57 -11.19 -0.17
N SER A 37 -9.00 -10.15 0.54
CA SER A 37 -10.10 -9.27 0.15
C SER A 37 -9.70 -7.83 0.46
N ASN A 38 -9.74 -6.95 -0.53
CA ASN A 38 -9.52 -5.51 -0.36
C ASN A 38 -10.67 -4.73 -0.98
N SER A 39 -11.12 -3.67 -0.33
CA SER A 39 -11.98 -2.64 -0.91
C SER A 39 -11.35 -1.29 -0.64
N THR A 40 -11.09 -0.52 -1.69
CA THR A 40 -10.58 0.84 -1.61
C THR A 40 -11.48 1.79 -2.39
N HIS A 41 -11.78 2.93 -1.80
CA HIS A 41 -12.53 4.03 -2.41
C HIS A 41 -11.77 5.32 -2.21
N ALA A 42 -11.58 6.10 -3.27
CA ALA A 42 -10.92 7.39 -3.23
C ALA A 42 -11.71 8.43 -4.02
N GLU A 43 -11.85 9.63 -3.45
CA GLU A 43 -12.51 10.77 -4.08
C GLU A 43 -11.52 11.91 -4.32
N PHE A 44 -11.70 12.64 -5.42
CA PHE A 44 -10.83 13.70 -5.87
C PHE A 44 -11.63 14.96 -6.22
N ASP A 45 -11.01 16.13 -6.06
CA ASP A 45 -11.56 17.38 -6.57
C ASP A 45 -11.33 17.53 -8.08
N VAL A 46 -11.88 18.59 -8.67
CA VAL A 46 -11.79 18.90 -10.10
C VAL A 46 -10.35 19.11 -10.60
N CYS A 47 -9.39 19.30 -9.70
CA CYS A 47 -7.98 19.45 -10.03
C CYS A 47 -7.23 18.11 -9.89
N GLY A 48 -7.87 17.04 -9.41
CA GLY A 48 -7.24 15.75 -9.12
C GLY A 48 -6.65 15.65 -7.72
N ARG A 49 -6.99 16.57 -6.81
CA ARG A 49 -6.52 16.51 -5.42
C ARG A 49 -7.37 15.50 -4.63
N LEU A 50 -6.74 14.60 -3.88
CA LEU A 50 -7.49 13.68 -3.02
C LEU A 50 -8.29 14.46 -1.94
N LEU A 51 -9.60 14.21 -1.91
CA LEU A 51 -10.52 14.67 -0.87
C LEU A 51 -10.66 13.64 0.24
N ASN A 52 -10.83 12.37 -0.11
CA ASN A 52 -10.85 11.29 0.87
C ASN A 52 -10.38 9.97 0.26
N LEU A 53 -9.89 9.09 1.12
CA LEU A 53 -9.64 7.69 0.83
C LEU A 53 -10.15 6.85 2.00
N LYS A 54 -10.77 5.72 1.67
CA LYS A 54 -11.05 4.63 2.61
C LYS A 54 -10.58 3.33 1.99
N SER A 55 -9.80 2.56 2.74
CA SER A 55 -9.35 1.23 2.34
C SER A 55 -9.57 0.26 3.49
N SER A 56 -9.98 -0.96 3.16
CA SER A 56 -10.11 -2.07 4.09
C SER A 56 -9.59 -3.33 3.42
N GLU A 57 -8.61 -3.96 4.06
CA GLU A 57 -7.97 -5.18 3.60
C GLU A 57 -8.09 -6.26 4.66
N VAL A 58 -8.36 -7.49 4.22
CA VAL A 58 -8.35 -8.69 5.04
C VAL A 58 -7.51 -9.75 4.33
N VAL A 59 -6.46 -10.22 5.00
CA VAL A 59 -5.63 -11.34 4.55
C VAL A 59 -5.80 -12.51 5.52
N LYS A 60 -6.12 -13.70 5.00
CA LYS A 60 -6.34 -14.94 5.75
C LYS A 60 -5.31 -16.00 5.36
N SER A 61 -4.24 -16.10 6.12
CA SER A 61 -3.20 -17.10 5.94
C SER A 61 -3.54 -18.39 6.69
N ARG A 62 -3.75 -19.48 5.95
CA ARG A 62 -4.02 -20.81 6.52
C ARG A 62 -2.71 -21.53 6.78
N ILE A 63 -2.30 -21.60 8.05
CA ILE A 63 -1.06 -22.28 8.47
C ILE A 63 -1.44 -23.45 9.37
N ASN A 64 -1.30 -24.67 8.86
CA ASN A 64 -1.71 -25.90 9.54
C ASN A 64 -3.21 -25.87 9.95
N GLU A 65 -3.50 -25.97 11.26
CA GLU A 65 -4.87 -25.96 11.81
C GLU A 65 -5.38 -24.57 12.22
N ARG A 66 -4.57 -23.52 12.04
CA ARG A 66 -4.91 -22.14 12.40
C ARG A 66 -5.06 -21.26 11.17
N ILE A 67 -5.98 -20.31 11.27
CA ILE A 67 -6.16 -19.24 10.30
C ILE A 67 -5.65 -17.97 10.96
N LEU A 68 -4.58 -17.42 10.41
CA LEU A 68 -4.09 -16.10 10.76
C LEU A 68 -4.87 -15.08 9.93
N ILE A 69 -5.48 -14.10 10.58
CA ILE A 69 -6.25 -13.05 9.96
C ILE A 69 -5.56 -11.73 10.26
N SER A 70 -5.11 -11.05 9.22
CA SER A 70 -4.61 -9.68 9.29
C SER A 70 -5.65 -8.76 8.67
N THR A 71 -6.05 -7.72 9.38
CA THR A 71 -6.96 -6.70 8.86
C THR A 71 -6.27 -5.34 8.92
N THR A 72 -6.34 -4.60 7.82
CA THR A 72 -5.81 -3.24 7.72
C THR A 72 -6.92 -2.34 7.23
N ASP A 73 -7.25 -1.31 7.99
CA ASP A 73 -8.13 -0.24 7.54
C ASP A 73 -7.34 1.07 7.50
N ALA A 74 -7.54 1.84 6.44
CA ALA A 74 -6.94 3.15 6.28
C ALA A 74 -8.00 4.17 5.89
N VAL A 75 -7.96 5.34 6.51
CA VAL A 75 -8.78 6.49 6.14
C VAL A 75 -7.87 7.68 6.00
N ILE A 76 -7.96 8.37 4.87
CA ILE A 76 -7.26 9.64 4.65
C ILE A 76 -8.29 10.69 4.27
N ASN A 77 -8.23 11.87 4.89
CA ASN A 77 -9.13 12.98 4.60
C ASN A 77 -8.30 14.21 4.27
N GLY A 78 -8.56 14.80 3.10
CA GLY A 78 -8.03 16.10 2.73
C GLY A 78 -8.70 17.20 3.56
N ASN A 79 -7.90 18.11 4.07
CA ASN A 79 -8.31 19.42 4.60
C ASN A 79 -7.68 20.52 3.72
N ASP A 80 -7.87 21.81 3.98
CA ASP A 80 -7.45 22.89 3.05
C ASP A 80 -6.05 22.75 2.43
N LYS A 81 -5.03 22.28 3.19
CA LYS A 81 -3.64 22.15 2.70
C LYS A 81 -2.97 20.80 3.00
N ASN A 82 -3.56 19.98 3.86
CA ASN A 82 -2.93 18.76 4.38
C ASN A 82 -3.88 17.57 4.25
N TRP A 83 -3.41 16.39 4.64
CA TRP A 83 -4.25 15.20 4.73
C TRP A 83 -4.09 14.55 6.09
N ASP A 84 -5.18 14.43 6.84
CA ASP A 84 -5.20 13.69 8.08
C ASP A 84 -5.45 12.22 7.78
N TYR A 85 -4.64 11.33 8.34
CA TYR A 85 -4.78 9.89 8.13
C TYR A 85 -4.93 9.13 9.45
N LYS A 86 -5.70 8.05 9.37
CA LYS A 86 -5.84 7.04 10.42
C LYS A 86 -5.66 5.68 9.80
N MET A 87 -4.94 4.81 10.51
CA MET A 87 -4.76 3.43 10.10
C MET A 87 -4.98 2.52 11.29
N THR A 88 -5.69 1.43 11.10
CA THR A 88 -5.80 0.37 12.08
C THR A 88 -5.30 -0.93 11.49
N PHE A 89 -4.38 -1.58 12.18
CA PHE A 89 -3.93 -2.91 11.86
C PHE A 89 -4.32 -3.85 13.00
N LYS A 90 -4.82 -5.04 12.68
CA LYS A 90 -5.13 -6.08 13.66
C LYS A 90 -4.67 -7.41 13.13
N MET A 91 -4.05 -8.20 13.98
CA MET A 91 -3.63 -9.56 13.68
C MET A 91 -4.19 -10.53 14.72
N SER A 92 -4.95 -11.50 14.24
CA SER A 92 -5.68 -12.47 15.08
C SER A 92 -5.49 -13.88 14.56
N ALA A 93 -5.49 -14.86 15.45
CA ALA A 93 -5.50 -16.27 15.09
C ALA A 93 -6.83 -16.90 15.48
N VAL A 94 -7.42 -17.68 14.56
CA VAL A 94 -8.65 -18.45 14.78
C VAL A 94 -8.35 -19.93 14.52
N ASN A 95 -8.84 -20.83 15.38
CA ASN A 95 -8.81 -22.26 15.10
C ASN A 95 -9.74 -22.58 13.92
N ARG A 96 -9.44 -23.62 13.11
CA ARG A 96 -10.27 -24.01 11.95
C ARG A 96 -11.76 -24.22 12.26
N GLU A 97 -12.10 -24.56 13.51
CA GLU A 97 -13.48 -24.76 13.99
C GLU A 97 -14.20 -23.44 14.36
N GLY A 98 -13.56 -22.28 14.20
CA GLY A 98 -14.19 -20.96 14.38
C GLY A 98 -14.41 -20.50 15.82
N GLY A 99 -13.93 -21.24 16.83
CA GLY A 99 -14.38 -21.07 18.22
C GLY A 99 -13.67 -20.01 19.08
N ILE A 100 -12.40 -19.69 18.85
CA ILE A 100 -11.65 -18.71 19.68
C ILE A 100 -10.79 -17.83 18.78
N GLU A 101 -11.16 -16.56 18.67
CA GLU A 101 -10.32 -15.52 18.08
C GLU A 101 -9.39 -14.96 19.16
N ASN A 102 -8.09 -15.18 18.99
CA ASN A 102 -7.07 -14.58 19.82
C ASN A 102 -6.37 -13.47 19.04
N THR A 103 -6.75 -12.23 19.32
CA THR A 103 -5.99 -11.06 18.86
C THR A 103 -4.71 -10.95 19.66
N PHE A 104 -3.57 -10.99 18.98
CA PHE A 104 -2.27 -10.89 19.64
C PHE A 104 -1.50 -9.64 19.25
N MET A 105 -1.88 -8.97 18.17
CA MET A 105 -1.39 -7.64 17.83
C MET A 105 -2.52 -6.74 17.34
N SER A 106 -2.55 -5.49 17.81
CA SER A 106 -3.28 -4.42 17.13
C SER A 106 -2.45 -3.14 17.13
N GLN A 107 -2.68 -2.28 16.16
CA GLN A 107 -2.02 -1.00 16.06
C GLN A 107 -3.03 0.03 15.57
N GLU A 108 -3.06 1.17 16.23
CA GLU A 108 -3.79 2.35 15.79
C GLU A 108 -2.77 3.45 15.49
N VAL A 109 -2.80 4.00 14.28
CA VAL A 109 -1.96 5.10 13.83
C VAL A 109 -2.85 6.29 13.53
N SER A 110 -2.41 7.48 13.93
CA SER A 110 -3.04 8.73 13.51
C SER A 110 -1.95 9.75 13.21
N GLY A 111 -2.07 10.41 12.07
CA GLY A 111 -1.08 11.35 11.61
C GLY A 111 -1.61 12.30 10.56
N LYS A 112 -0.69 13.07 9.99
CA LYS A 112 -0.97 14.03 8.93
C LYS A 112 0.15 14.06 7.90
N PHE A 113 -0.19 14.20 6.64
CA PHE A 113 0.72 14.62 5.58
C PHE A 113 0.70 16.13 5.47
N GLN A 114 1.88 16.74 5.43
CA GLN A 114 2.07 18.18 5.38
C GLN A 114 2.70 18.60 4.05
N THR A 115 2.27 19.76 3.56
CA THR A 115 2.83 20.35 2.34
C THR A 115 3.71 21.56 2.61
N ASP A 116 4.58 21.88 1.66
CA ASP A 116 5.28 23.15 1.57
C ASP A 116 4.34 24.30 1.16
N SER A 117 4.89 25.52 1.00
CA SER A 117 4.14 26.69 0.57
C SER A 117 3.57 26.60 -0.86
N ASN A 118 4.06 25.66 -1.66
CA ASN A 118 3.63 25.40 -3.03
C ASN A 118 2.62 24.22 -3.11
N GLY A 119 2.22 23.64 -1.98
CA GLY A 119 1.27 22.54 -1.93
C GLY A 119 1.87 21.16 -2.22
N LYS A 120 3.20 21.00 -2.18
CA LYS A 120 3.89 19.71 -2.35
C LYS A 120 4.13 19.05 -1.01
N ILE A 121 3.81 17.77 -0.85
CA ILE A 121 4.11 17.03 0.39
C ILE A 121 5.62 17.06 0.69
N ASN A 122 5.99 17.35 1.92
CA ASN A 122 7.40 17.33 2.33
C ASN A 122 7.64 16.55 3.61
N LYS A 123 6.57 16.32 4.39
CA LYS A 123 6.66 15.67 5.68
C LYS A 123 5.38 14.94 6.04
N SER A 124 5.49 13.88 6.82
CA SER A 124 4.38 13.39 7.64
C SER A 124 4.81 13.21 9.08
N GLU A 125 3.85 13.35 9.99
CA GLU A 125 4.04 13.12 11.42
C GLU A 125 2.90 12.25 11.92
N ASP A 126 3.21 11.21 12.68
CA ASP A 126 2.23 10.33 13.26
C ASP A 126 2.58 9.87 14.67
N ALA A 127 1.53 9.45 15.38
CA ALA A 127 1.63 8.71 16.61
C ALA A 127 0.90 7.38 16.43
N SER A 128 1.45 6.33 17.04
CA SER A 128 0.82 5.03 17.06
C SER A 128 0.73 4.44 18.45
N SER A 129 -0.29 3.61 18.64
CA SER A 129 -0.51 2.79 19.83
C SER A 129 -0.54 1.34 19.40
N VAL A 130 0.53 0.61 19.70
CA VAL A 130 0.67 -0.81 19.38
C VAL A 130 0.35 -1.62 20.62
N PHE A 131 -0.53 -2.61 20.49
CA PHE A 131 -0.89 -3.55 21.53
C PHE A 131 -0.37 -4.94 21.18
N PHE A 132 0.37 -5.55 22.10
CA PHE A 132 0.78 -6.96 22.04
C PHE A 132 0.06 -7.71 23.17
N GLY A 133 -1.10 -8.29 22.88
CA GLY A 133 -2.01 -8.79 23.90
C GLY A 133 -2.44 -7.68 24.88
N LYS A 134 -1.87 -7.68 26.10
CA LYS A 134 -2.16 -6.67 27.14
C LYS A 134 -1.13 -5.54 27.20
N GLU A 135 0.03 -5.72 26.58
CA GLU A 135 1.09 -4.72 26.59
C GLU A 135 0.79 -3.62 25.58
N ARG A 136 1.07 -2.37 25.94
CA ARG A 136 0.86 -1.22 25.07
C ARG A 136 2.16 -0.46 24.90
N VAL A 137 2.55 -0.24 23.65
CA VAL A 137 3.69 0.58 23.25
C VAL A 137 3.17 1.81 22.51
N LEU A 138 3.64 2.99 22.90
CA LEU A 138 3.36 4.22 22.18
C LEU A 138 4.57 4.56 21.32
N ALA A 139 4.33 4.93 20.06
CA ALA A 139 5.37 5.41 19.19
C ALA A 139 4.99 6.74 18.55
N LYS A 140 6.02 7.47 18.15
CA LYS A 140 5.91 8.64 17.29
C LYS A 140 6.87 8.47 16.14
N ALA A 141 6.46 8.92 14.97
CA ALA A 141 7.30 8.90 13.81
C ALA A 141 7.18 10.17 13.00
N VAL A 142 8.26 10.45 12.27
CA VAL A 142 8.36 11.53 11.31
C VAL A 142 8.88 10.93 10.01
N THR A 143 8.17 11.19 8.92
CA THR A 143 8.63 10.84 7.57
C THR A 143 8.99 12.13 6.84
N THR A 144 10.17 12.19 6.23
CA THR A 144 10.59 13.30 5.37
C THR A 144 10.69 12.82 3.93
N PHE A 145 10.14 13.57 2.99
CA PHE A 145 10.17 13.25 1.57
C PHE A 145 11.24 14.10 0.87
N LEU A 146 12.22 13.46 0.23
CA LEU A 146 13.28 14.11 -0.54
C LEU A 146 12.94 14.11 -2.02
N ILE A 147 13.19 15.25 -2.66
CA ILE A 147 12.73 15.54 -4.02
C ILE A 147 13.93 15.72 -4.93
N ASP A 148 13.88 15.08 -6.10
CA ASP A 148 14.91 15.22 -7.12
C ASP A 148 14.80 16.52 -7.92
N ASP A 149 15.76 16.75 -8.80
CA ASP A 149 15.84 17.90 -9.70
C ASP A 149 14.65 17.99 -10.67
N LYS A 150 14.01 16.85 -10.96
CA LYS A 150 12.79 16.75 -11.75
C LYS A 150 11.52 16.89 -10.92
N GLY A 151 11.61 17.26 -9.64
CA GLY A 151 10.45 17.52 -8.80
C GLY A 151 9.65 16.28 -8.41
N ARG A 152 10.26 15.09 -8.39
CA ARG A 152 9.66 13.81 -8.00
C ARG A 152 10.22 13.36 -6.67
N ILE A 153 9.49 12.52 -5.92
CA ILE A 153 10.03 11.94 -4.69
C ILE A 153 11.11 10.92 -5.04
N SER A 154 12.35 11.18 -4.65
CA SER A 154 13.46 10.23 -4.78
C SER A 154 13.57 9.33 -3.56
N GLU A 155 13.15 9.83 -2.39
CA GLU A 155 13.32 9.13 -1.12
C GLU A 155 12.24 9.52 -0.11
N SER A 156 11.86 8.57 0.73
CA SER A 156 11.04 8.78 1.92
C SER A 156 11.78 8.21 3.13
N ASN A 157 12.18 9.06 4.07
CA ASN A 157 12.93 8.67 5.25
C ASN A 157 12.06 8.76 6.51
N ARG A 158 11.68 7.61 7.08
CA ARG A 158 10.90 7.49 8.31
C ARG A 158 11.81 7.23 9.49
N VAL A 159 11.71 8.10 10.49
CA VAL A 159 12.35 7.95 11.80
C VAL A 159 11.27 7.78 12.85
N SER A 160 11.31 6.67 13.58
CA SER A 160 10.32 6.30 14.59
C SER A 160 10.98 6.05 15.94
N THR A 161 10.24 6.30 17.03
CA THR A 161 10.68 5.89 18.37
C THR A 161 10.64 4.38 18.56
N MET A 162 9.99 3.63 17.65
CA MET A 162 10.13 2.18 17.52
C MET A 162 11.17 1.88 16.44
N GLU A 163 12.30 1.28 16.81
CA GLU A 163 13.44 1.08 15.92
C GLU A 163 13.07 0.28 14.66
N ASN A 164 12.25 -0.76 14.82
CA ASN A 164 11.77 -1.61 13.72
C ASN A 164 10.75 -0.93 12.77
N ASP A 165 10.31 0.28 13.10
CA ASP A 165 9.42 1.13 12.29
C ASP A 165 10.21 2.27 11.60
N SER A 166 11.51 2.39 11.85
CA SER A 166 12.37 3.31 11.10
C SER A 166 12.78 2.67 9.78
N VAL A 167 12.41 3.29 8.67
CA VAL A 167 12.66 2.74 7.33
C VAL A 167 12.93 3.85 6.33
N ASN A 168 13.88 3.58 5.44
CA ASN A 168 14.13 4.41 4.29
C ASN A 168 13.56 3.74 3.04
N THR A 169 12.84 4.51 2.22
CA THR A 169 12.30 4.05 0.94
C THR A 169 12.91 4.85 -0.20
N ILE A 170 13.48 4.17 -1.18
CA ILE A 170 14.09 4.76 -2.39
C ILE A 170 13.16 4.54 -3.58
N TYR A 171 13.03 5.56 -4.42
CA TYR A 171 12.21 5.54 -5.63
C TYR A 171 13.12 5.72 -6.85
N SER A 172 13.08 4.74 -7.75
CA SER A 172 13.86 4.74 -8.98
C SER A 172 12.95 4.96 -10.18
N TYR A 173 13.45 5.69 -11.16
CA TYR A 173 12.66 6.11 -12.32
C TYR A 173 13.39 5.82 -13.63
N ASP A 174 12.61 5.61 -14.70
CA ASP A 174 13.15 5.56 -16.06
C ASP A 174 13.34 6.96 -16.67
N SER A 175 13.78 6.98 -17.94
CA SER A 175 13.98 8.20 -18.72
C SER A 175 12.69 8.97 -19.01
N GLU A 176 11.52 8.32 -18.95
CA GLU A 176 10.19 8.92 -19.15
C GLU A 176 9.57 9.42 -17.84
N ASN A 177 10.33 9.35 -16.74
CA ASN A 177 9.94 9.76 -15.41
C ASN A 177 8.88 8.88 -14.74
N ARG A 178 8.78 7.62 -15.15
CA ARG A 178 7.91 6.62 -14.51
C ARG A 178 8.67 5.90 -13.40
N VAL A 179 7.99 5.57 -12.31
CA VAL A 179 8.59 4.75 -11.25
C VAL A 179 8.82 3.35 -11.82
N ILE A 180 10.04 2.84 -11.74
CA ILE A 180 10.38 1.47 -12.14
C ILE A 180 10.70 0.58 -10.94
N GLN A 181 11.02 1.18 -9.79
CA GLN A 181 11.26 0.43 -8.56
C GLN A 181 11.02 1.30 -7.33
N THR A 182 10.41 0.71 -6.30
CA THR A 182 10.51 1.18 -4.91
C THR A 182 11.25 0.15 -4.06
N ARG A 183 12.06 0.62 -3.11
CA ARG A 183 12.80 -0.27 -2.21
C ARG A 183 12.82 0.30 -0.80
N SER A 184 12.31 -0.47 0.16
CA SER A 184 12.22 -0.09 1.57
C SER A 184 12.53 -1.25 2.50
N GLY A 185 13.66 -1.23 3.22
CA GLY A 185 13.99 -2.26 4.21
C GLY A 185 13.83 -3.69 3.67
N SER A 186 12.75 -4.36 4.09
CA SER A 186 12.35 -5.73 3.68
C SER A 186 11.52 -5.84 2.40
N THR A 187 11.14 -4.73 1.76
CA THR A 187 10.22 -4.72 0.62
C THR A 187 10.88 -4.11 -0.61
N THR A 188 10.70 -4.76 -1.76
CA THR A 188 11.02 -4.22 -3.09
C THR A 188 9.80 -4.35 -3.97
N GLU A 189 9.53 -3.35 -4.80
CA GLU A 189 8.45 -3.40 -5.78
C GLU A 189 8.97 -2.90 -7.12
N ASP A 190 8.93 -3.75 -8.15
CA ASP A 190 9.36 -3.44 -9.51
C ASP A 190 8.15 -3.21 -10.42
N PHE A 191 8.21 -2.22 -11.29
CA PHE A 191 7.12 -1.84 -12.20
C PHE A 191 7.54 -2.01 -13.65
N THR A 192 6.60 -2.45 -14.50
CA THR A 192 6.78 -2.53 -15.94
C THR A 192 5.67 -1.81 -16.68
N TYR A 193 5.99 -1.35 -17.88
CA TYR A 193 5.10 -0.57 -18.73
C TYR A 193 5.03 -1.20 -20.11
N ASP A 194 3.89 -1.03 -20.78
CA ASP A 194 3.71 -1.47 -22.16
C ASP A 194 4.26 -0.45 -23.17
N ASP A 195 4.17 -0.78 -24.47
CA ASP A 195 4.66 0.08 -25.55
C ASP A 195 3.89 1.42 -25.69
N HIS A 196 2.75 1.55 -25.01
CA HIS A 196 1.97 2.80 -24.94
C HIS A 196 2.27 3.60 -23.66
N GLY A 197 3.19 3.10 -22.83
CA GLY A 197 3.62 3.70 -21.57
C GLY A 197 2.65 3.52 -20.41
N ARG A 198 1.68 2.62 -20.54
CA ARG A 198 0.72 2.29 -19.47
C ARG A 198 1.34 1.26 -18.53
N GLU A 199 1.05 1.34 -17.23
CA GLU A 199 1.50 0.31 -16.29
C GLU A 199 0.91 -1.05 -16.70
N LEU A 200 1.79 -2.04 -16.87
CA LEU A 200 1.45 -3.39 -17.30
C LEU A 200 1.48 -4.36 -16.13
N SER A 201 2.50 -4.27 -15.28
CA SER A 201 2.62 -5.13 -14.12
C SER A 201 3.46 -4.50 -13.01
N ASN A 202 3.15 -4.83 -11.76
CA ASN A 202 4.06 -4.64 -10.64
C ASN A 202 4.40 -5.99 -9.97
N LYS A 203 5.62 -6.11 -9.48
CA LYS A 203 6.09 -7.26 -8.68
C LYS A 203 6.59 -6.76 -7.34
N LYS A 204 5.83 -7.02 -6.29
CA LYS A 204 6.20 -6.76 -4.91
C LYS A 204 6.80 -8.01 -4.26
N VAL A 205 7.96 -7.87 -3.64
CA VAL A 205 8.60 -8.90 -2.80
C VAL A 205 8.77 -8.33 -1.41
N GLN A 206 8.20 -8.98 -0.40
CA GLN A 206 8.34 -8.62 1.01
C GLN A 206 8.99 -9.77 1.78
N GLU A 207 10.14 -9.50 2.40
CA GLU A 207 10.97 -10.45 3.14
C GLU A 207 10.93 -10.15 4.64
N LEU A 208 9.98 -10.75 5.34
CA LEU A 208 9.87 -10.67 6.81
C LEU A 208 10.22 -12.05 7.40
N PHE A 209 9.34 -12.60 8.25
CA PHE A 209 9.43 -14.00 8.69
C PHE A 209 9.12 -14.98 7.55
N THR A 210 8.38 -14.52 6.54
CA THR A 210 8.08 -15.21 5.29
C THR A 210 8.51 -14.32 4.12
N THR A 211 8.75 -14.93 2.96
CA THR A 211 8.91 -14.18 1.71
C THR A 211 7.60 -14.23 0.94
N GLU A 212 6.91 -13.09 0.87
CA GLU A 212 5.72 -12.94 0.04
C GLU A 212 6.10 -12.29 -1.29
N THR A 213 5.68 -12.89 -2.40
CA THR A 213 5.83 -12.33 -3.74
C THR A 213 4.46 -12.16 -4.35
N THR A 214 4.12 -10.92 -4.70
CA THR A 214 2.86 -10.54 -5.31
C THR A 214 3.13 -9.93 -6.67
N VAL A 215 2.57 -10.52 -7.72
CA VAL A 215 2.64 -10.00 -9.08
C VAL A 215 1.24 -9.61 -9.51
N THR A 216 1.00 -8.32 -9.73
CA THR A 216 -0.24 -7.85 -10.35
C THR A 216 0.04 -7.60 -11.82
N THR A 217 -0.86 -8.02 -12.70
CA THR A 217 -0.74 -7.81 -14.16
C THR A 217 -2.06 -7.31 -14.70
N CYS A 218 -2.04 -6.11 -15.26
CA CYS A 218 -3.20 -5.52 -15.88
C CYS A 218 -3.63 -6.32 -17.12
N LYS A 219 -4.94 -6.48 -17.30
CA LYS A 219 -5.56 -7.20 -18.41
C LYS A 219 -6.30 -6.27 -19.35
N ASP A 220 -7.01 -5.29 -18.80
CA ASP A 220 -7.79 -4.31 -19.56
C ASP A 220 -7.49 -2.89 -19.10
N TRP A 221 -7.57 -1.95 -20.04
CA TRP A 221 -7.41 -0.52 -19.78
C TRP A 221 -8.60 0.26 -20.33
N ASN A 222 -9.01 1.32 -19.63
CA ASN A 222 -9.99 2.26 -20.16
C ASN A 222 -9.37 3.18 -21.24
N LYS A 223 -10.21 4.06 -21.81
CA LYS A 223 -9.79 5.02 -22.86
C LYS A 223 -8.70 6.01 -22.44
N PHE A 224 -8.44 6.17 -21.14
CA PHE A 224 -7.39 7.03 -20.58
C PHE A 224 -6.12 6.25 -20.26
N GLY A 225 -6.09 4.93 -20.52
CA GLY A 225 -4.93 4.10 -20.25
C GLY A 225 -4.79 3.68 -18.79
N ARG A 226 -5.85 3.79 -17.96
CA ARG A 226 -5.85 3.24 -16.60
C ARG A 226 -6.35 1.80 -16.60
N CYS A 227 -5.71 0.96 -15.78
CA CYS A 227 -6.07 -0.45 -15.64
C CYS A 227 -7.49 -0.59 -15.08
N THR A 228 -8.38 -1.31 -15.74
CA THR A 228 -9.76 -1.58 -15.26
C THR A 228 -9.93 -2.97 -14.70
N SER A 229 -9.07 -3.91 -15.11
CA SER A 229 -9.05 -5.28 -14.61
C SER A 229 -7.61 -5.77 -14.54
N ALA A 230 -7.26 -6.46 -13.46
CA ALA A 230 -5.96 -7.09 -13.31
C ALA A 230 -6.06 -8.46 -12.63
N GLU A 231 -5.03 -9.26 -12.81
CA GLU A 231 -4.82 -10.51 -12.10
C GLU A 231 -3.69 -10.33 -11.10
N GLN A 232 -3.87 -10.84 -9.88
CA GLN A 232 -2.83 -10.82 -8.85
C GLN A 232 -2.45 -12.25 -8.46
N LYS A 233 -1.19 -12.60 -8.66
CA LYS A 233 -0.59 -13.89 -8.26
C LYS A 233 0.25 -13.69 -7.03
N ILE A 234 -0.08 -14.39 -5.96
CA ILE A 234 0.59 -14.24 -4.66
C ILE A 234 1.24 -15.57 -4.31
N SER A 235 2.50 -15.53 -3.89
CA SER A 235 3.26 -16.68 -3.42
C SER A 235 3.84 -16.38 -2.06
N VAL A 236 3.54 -17.22 -1.07
CA VAL A 236 4.09 -17.13 0.29
C VAL A 236 5.07 -18.28 0.49
N LEU A 237 6.35 -17.94 0.64
CA LEU A 237 7.42 -18.87 0.98
C LEU A 237 7.71 -18.82 2.48
N ILE A 238 7.58 -19.97 3.14
CA ILE A 238 8.00 -20.20 4.52
C ILE A 238 9.22 -21.12 4.48
N LYS A 239 10.39 -20.61 4.88
CA LYS A 239 11.61 -21.41 4.90
C LYS A 239 11.51 -22.54 5.93
N GLY A 240 11.93 -23.74 5.52
CA GLY A 240 11.96 -24.90 6.40
C GLY A 240 13.04 -24.78 7.47
N ASP A 241 12.69 -25.11 8.72
CA ASP A 241 13.67 -25.20 9.81
C ASP A 241 14.41 -26.54 9.80
N LYS A 242 15.73 -26.49 9.99
CA LYS A 242 16.59 -27.65 10.35
C LYS A 242 16.31 -28.92 9.53
N GLY A 243 16.39 -28.82 8.21
CA GLY A 243 16.25 -29.96 7.29
C GLY A 243 14.82 -30.32 6.90
N LYS A 244 13.82 -29.53 7.32
CA LYS A 244 12.48 -29.56 6.72
C LYS A 244 12.49 -28.83 5.37
N GLU A 245 11.66 -29.28 4.45
CA GLU A 245 11.45 -28.64 3.17
C GLU A 245 10.75 -27.28 3.34
N ASP A 246 11.01 -26.39 2.39
CA ASP A 246 10.31 -25.12 2.28
C ASP A 246 8.83 -25.35 1.96
N ALA A 247 7.96 -24.53 2.55
CA ALA A 247 6.53 -24.54 2.23
C ALA A 247 6.20 -23.34 1.34
N ILE A 248 5.56 -23.61 0.20
CA ILE A 248 5.12 -22.59 -0.76
C ILE A 248 3.60 -22.65 -0.86
N TYR A 249 2.95 -21.53 -0.63
CA TYR A 249 1.51 -21.35 -0.81
C TYR A 249 1.28 -20.38 -1.97
N SER A 250 0.36 -20.72 -2.86
CA SER A 250 0.04 -19.88 -4.02
C SER A 250 -1.42 -19.50 -4.01
N HIS A 251 -1.69 -18.22 -4.23
CA HIS A 251 -3.01 -17.63 -4.25
C HIS A 251 -3.20 -16.82 -5.54
N HIS A 252 -4.46 -16.69 -5.93
CA HIS A 252 -4.86 -15.92 -7.11
C HIS A 252 -6.02 -15.02 -6.73
N ALA A 253 -5.88 -13.73 -6.98
CA ALA A 253 -6.92 -12.74 -6.82
C ALA A 253 -7.23 -12.02 -8.14
N ASP A 254 -8.50 -11.71 -8.31
CA ASP A 254 -8.98 -10.83 -9.36
C ASP A 254 -9.00 -9.41 -8.78
N VAL A 255 -8.61 -8.43 -9.59
CA VAL A 255 -8.58 -7.02 -9.25
C VAL A 255 -9.46 -6.25 -10.23
N GLU A 256 -10.39 -5.46 -9.72
CA GLU A 256 -11.28 -4.62 -10.50
C GLU A 256 -11.12 -3.16 -10.10
N TYR A 257 -11.03 -2.28 -11.10
CA TYR A 257 -10.99 -0.84 -10.92
C TYR A 257 -12.17 -0.20 -11.65
N ASP A 258 -12.94 0.59 -10.93
CA ASP A 258 -14.00 1.43 -11.47
C ASP A 258 -13.65 2.91 -11.28
N TYR A 259 -13.83 3.69 -12.34
CA TYR A 259 -13.40 5.09 -12.42
C TYR A 259 -14.57 5.99 -12.80
N VAL A 260 -14.81 7.02 -12.00
CA VAL A 260 -15.83 8.05 -12.26
C VAL A 260 -15.15 9.36 -12.65
N TYR A 261 -15.62 9.99 -13.73
CA TYR A 261 -15.08 11.24 -14.31
C TYR A 261 -16.13 12.36 -14.30
#